data_AF-A0A3C0VJC8-F1
#
_entry.id   AF-A0A3C0VJC8-F1
#
_cell.length_a   1.000
_cell.length_b   1.000
_cell.length_c   1.000
_cell.angle_alpha   90.00
_cell.angle_beta   90.00
_cell.angle_gamma   90.00
#
_symmetry.space_group_name_H-M   'P 1'
#
loop_
_entity.id
_entity.type
_entity.pdbx_description
1 polymer ?
#
loop_
_entity_poly.entity_id
_entity_poly.type
_entity_poly.pdbx_seq_one_letter_code
_entity_poly.pdbx_strand_id
1 'polypeptide(L)'
;MRGRHSPACAQGGRTPPRAAAAPSPAAATLAEEEAVLAEHTELKSLRDTVVQDDCAEGTFSSIRERVFSSVAGMDELRELLRTWEDAKVADAFRRKTDAQVVLGYLHYLNGELERAEEVLRHVKSHPWGGYWLARVLFDMTRRRDACGVARELHEHHPDSAEIAWLLADMQLHAGAEDKAAALIASLQSKAGESSRGWFFTGLLAEKRGEYDAAFEAYEKAVALDGTNVRALFQLGYLGSRYSEDAEEAIAYYEACVAQVPCHVNALINLGLAFEDAGKYEEAIQCFSAVLRFYPTHPRAKLYLGDAKASTTMCYDREREKELSQQNQVLRLSISEFELSVRSRNCLAKMNIETLGDLIMKTRSELLAYKNFGETSLAEIEEILQQKGLSLGQGAAEEGEGPPPLFAEEQPPAEVEPGVDPEMLNRPIESLNLSIRSRRCMERLKLKTLRELVAKSEIELMSAKNFGVTSLNEVKAKLSEIGLGLRT
;
A
#
# COMPACT_ATOMS: atom_id res chain seq x y z
N MET A 1 7.01 65.39 52.71
CA MET A 1 8.39 65.51 53.24
C MET A 1 8.81 64.16 53.78
N ARG A 2 10.05 63.73 53.45
CA ARG A 2 10.98 62.80 54.13
C ARG A 2 10.39 61.93 55.25
N GLY A 3 10.64 60.63 55.37
CA GLY A 3 11.82 59.84 55.01
C GLY A 3 11.84 58.59 55.91
N ARG A 4 12.58 57.57 55.45
CA ARG A 4 12.75 56.23 56.01
C ARG A 4 13.26 56.20 57.46
N HIS A 5 13.02 55.09 58.18
CA HIS A 5 14.07 54.29 58.88
C HIS A 5 13.53 52.95 59.41
N SER A 6 14.20 51.85 59.03
CA SER A 6 14.17 50.49 59.62
C SER A 6 14.80 50.48 61.04
N PRO A 7 14.87 49.39 61.86
CA PRO A 7 15.42 48.04 61.52
C PRO A 7 14.89 46.82 62.33
N ALA A 8 15.31 45.59 61.97
CA ALA A 8 15.93 44.62 62.90
C ALA A 8 16.15 43.23 62.26
N CYS A 9 17.38 42.72 62.41
CA CYS A 9 17.92 41.42 62.01
C CYS A 9 17.62 40.30 63.03
N ALA A 10 17.57 39.03 62.56
CA ALA A 10 18.21 37.84 63.16
C ALA A 10 17.98 36.64 62.22
N GLN A 11 18.95 36.24 61.39
CA GLN A 11 19.97 35.19 61.60
C GLN A 11 19.46 33.75 61.85
N GLY A 12 19.87 32.82 60.97
CA GLY A 12 20.34 31.49 61.37
C GLY A 12 19.74 30.28 60.65
N GLY A 13 20.52 29.62 59.77
CA GLY A 13 20.30 28.22 59.37
C GLY A 13 20.59 27.89 57.90
N ARG A 14 21.87 27.69 57.54
CA ARG A 14 22.30 27.11 56.26
C ARG A 14 22.38 25.58 56.37
N THR A 15 21.78 24.86 55.42
CA THR A 15 22.17 23.50 55.01
C THR A 15 22.57 23.55 53.52
N PRO A 16 23.63 22.83 53.09
CA PRO A 16 24.16 22.94 51.73
C PRO A 16 23.30 22.15 50.71
N PRO A 17 23.27 22.56 49.42
CA PRO A 17 22.57 21.83 48.38
C PRO A 17 23.34 20.55 48.01
N ARG A 18 22.61 19.44 47.93
CA ARG A 18 23.08 18.13 47.52
C ARG A 18 23.44 18.18 46.02
N ALA A 19 24.70 17.89 45.68
CA ALA A 19 25.16 17.84 44.30
C ALA A 19 24.32 16.82 43.49
N ALA A 20 23.75 17.28 42.37
CA ALA A 20 23.06 16.42 41.42
C ALA A 20 24.08 15.48 40.77
N ALA A 21 23.88 14.17 40.93
CA ALA A 21 24.66 13.16 40.24
C ALA A 21 24.37 13.26 38.73
N ALA A 22 25.42 13.27 37.91
CA ALA A 22 25.30 13.15 36.46
C ALA A 22 24.60 11.81 36.11
N PRO A 23 23.67 11.79 35.13
CA PRO A 23 23.00 10.56 34.74
C PRO A 23 24.00 9.55 34.17
N SER A 24 23.79 8.28 34.53
CA SER A 24 24.51 7.12 34.01
C SER A 24 24.45 7.06 32.48
N PRO A 25 25.50 6.60 31.77
CA PRO A 25 25.46 6.42 30.32
C PRO A 25 24.35 5.46 29.83
N ALA A 26 23.79 4.62 30.71
CA ALA A 26 22.62 3.78 30.40
C ALA A 26 21.28 4.55 30.41
N ALA A 27 21.22 5.72 31.06
CA ALA A 27 20.06 6.61 31.03
C ALA A 27 20.09 7.56 29.82
N ALA A 28 21.28 7.81 29.25
CA ALA A 28 21.43 8.58 28.01
C ALA A 28 20.96 7.78 26.79
N THR A 29 21.18 6.47 26.76
CA THR A 29 20.71 5.59 25.66
C THR A 29 19.19 5.39 25.67
N LEU A 30 18.56 5.32 26.85
CA LEU A 30 17.09 5.28 26.96
C LEU A 30 16.45 6.63 26.60
N ALA A 31 17.10 7.75 26.92
CA ALA A 31 16.64 9.07 26.51
C ALA A 31 16.85 9.33 25.01
N GLU A 32 17.87 8.74 24.39
CA GLU A 32 18.08 8.75 22.93
C GLU A 32 17.10 7.80 22.20
N GLU A 33 16.77 6.64 22.76
CA GLU A 33 15.71 5.75 22.22
C GLU A 33 14.30 6.36 22.41
N GLU A 34 14.01 7.00 23.55
CA GLU A 34 12.77 7.77 23.76
C GLU A 34 12.72 9.02 22.88
N ALA A 35 13.86 9.64 22.56
CA ALA A 35 13.92 10.77 21.62
C ALA A 35 13.74 10.35 20.15
N VAL A 36 14.21 9.16 19.76
CA VAL A 36 13.95 8.57 18.43
C VAL A 36 12.50 8.10 18.30
N LEU A 37 11.85 7.64 19.38
CA LEU A 37 10.40 7.45 19.41
C LEU A 37 9.60 8.76 19.47
N ALA A 38 10.20 9.84 19.98
CA ALA A 38 9.57 11.17 20.04
C ALA A 38 9.69 11.97 18.73
N GLU A 39 10.50 11.53 17.76
CA GLU A 39 10.49 12.08 16.39
C GLU A 39 9.27 11.62 15.57
N HIS A 40 8.51 10.63 16.05
CA HIS A 40 7.12 10.41 15.64
C HIS A 40 6.18 11.36 16.38
N THR A 41 6.33 12.65 16.07
CA THR A 41 5.28 13.69 16.05
C THR A 41 4.00 13.37 16.82
N GLU A 42 3.82 14.06 17.95
CA GLU A 42 2.58 14.24 18.72
C GLU A 42 1.28 13.84 18.00
N LEU A 43 0.91 12.55 18.07
CA LEU A 43 -0.41 12.10 17.68
C LEU A 43 -1.40 12.59 18.75
N LYS A 44 -1.99 13.79 18.58
CA LYS A 44 -3.25 14.17 19.24
C LYS A 44 -4.21 12.98 19.18
N SER A 45 -4.95 12.62 20.22
CA SER A 45 -5.88 11.47 20.12
C SER A 45 -6.97 11.75 19.07
N LEU A 46 -7.56 10.71 18.44
CA LEU A 46 -8.72 10.87 17.55
C LEU A 46 -9.83 11.64 18.28
N ARG A 47 -9.95 11.38 19.59
CA ARG A 47 -10.83 12.11 20.50
C ARG A 47 -10.51 13.61 20.54
N ASP A 48 -9.25 14.01 20.61
CA ASP A 48 -8.86 15.43 20.61
C ASP A 48 -9.18 16.11 19.29
N THR A 49 -8.96 15.42 18.16
CA THR A 49 -9.34 15.91 16.82
C THR A 49 -10.86 16.13 16.72
N VAL A 50 -11.66 15.19 17.22
CA VAL A 50 -13.12 15.28 17.20
C VAL A 50 -13.67 16.34 18.17
N VAL A 51 -12.98 16.59 19.29
CA VAL A 51 -13.42 17.54 20.32
C VAL A 51 -13.03 18.99 20.01
N GLN A 52 -11.95 19.21 19.26
CA GLN A 52 -11.40 20.54 18.99
C GLN A 52 -11.87 21.18 17.69
N ASP A 53 -12.44 20.40 16.74
CA ASP A 53 -12.58 20.84 15.35
C ASP A 53 -14.06 21.05 14.93
N ASP A 54 -14.39 22.27 14.50
CA ASP A 54 -15.75 22.75 14.18
C ASP A 54 -16.25 22.29 12.78
N CYS A 55 -15.96 21.03 12.38
CA CYS A 55 -16.20 20.52 11.03
C CYS A 55 -15.56 21.39 9.91
N ALA A 56 -14.31 21.82 10.11
CA ALA A 56 -13.57 22.58 9.12
C ALA A 56 -13.28 21.77 7.84
N GLU A 57 -12.91 22.48 6.78
CA GLU A 57 -12.45 21.85 5.54
C GLU A 57 -11.18 21.02 5.81
N GLY A 58 -11.23 19.72 5.52
CA GLY A 58 -10.14 18.78 5.78
C GLY A 58 -10.31 17.91 7.04
N THR A 59 -11.17 18.27 7.99
CA THR A 59 -11.40 17.49 9.22
C THR A 59 -11.77 16.04 8.90
N PHE A 60 -12.71 15.82 7.97
CA PHE A 60 -13.16 14.48 7.58
C PHE A 60 -12.08 13.65 6.87
N SER A 61 -11.21 14.31 6.09
CA SER A 61 -10.08 13.65 5.43
C SER A 61 -9.04 13.19 6.46
N SER A 62 -8.69 14.06 7.41
CA SER A 62 -7.76 13.75 8.49
C SER A 62 -8.27 12.61 9.38
N ILE A 63 -9.55 12.64 9.76
CA ILE A 63 -10.19 11.55 10.51
C ILE A 63 -10.10 10.24 9.72
N ARG A 64 -10.46 10.25 8.43
CA ARG A 64 -10.44 9.05 7.58
C ARG A 64 -9.03 8.48 7.45
N GLU A 65 -8.05 9.32 7.16
CA GLU A 65 -6.66 8.91 7.01
C GLU A 65 -6.15 8.24 8.29
N ARG A 66 -6.39 8.84 9.45
CA ARG A 66 -6.01 8.27 10.74
C ARG A 66 -6.70 6.94 11.03
N VAL A 67 -8.00 6.87 10.76
CA VAL A 67 -8.82 5.67 11.02
C VAL A 67 -8.30 4.49 10.19
N PHE A 68 -7.93 4.71 8.93
CA PHE A 68 -7.56 3.62 8.02
C PHE A 68 -6.06 3.45 7.78
N SER A 69 -5.20 4.30 8.34
CA SER A 69 -3.74 4.13 8.22
C SER A 69 -3.20 2.99 9.10
N SER A 70 -3.95 2.53 10.10
CA SER A 70 -3.52 1.43 10.99
C SER A 70 -4.70 0.68 11.62
N VAL A 71 -4.44 -0.55 12.07
CA VAL A 71 -5.42 -1.34 12.87
C VAL A 71 -5.77 -0.61 14.17
N ALA A 72 -4.78 0.02 14.81
CA ALA A 72 -4.98 0.81 16.02
C ALA A 72 -5.94 1.99 15.81
N GLY A 73 -5.90 2.63 14.63
CA GLY A 73 -6.83 3.72 14.28
C GLY A 73 -8.30 3.27 14.21
N MET A 74 -8.56 2.09 13.63
CA MET A 74 -9.89 1.48 13.62
C MET A 74 -10.35 1.09 15.04
N ASP A 75 -9.46 0.58 15.87
CA ASP A 75 -9.80 0.23 17.26
C ASP A 75 -10.07 1.48 18.11
N GLU A 76 -9.30 2.57 17.89
CA GLU A 76 -9.54 3.88 18.51
C GLU A 76 -10.92 4.44 18.13
N LEU A 77 -11.33 4.33 16.86
CA LEU A 77 -12.68 4.69 16.39
C LEU A 77 -13.77 3.91 17.12
N ARG A 78 -13.65 2.59 17.21
CA ARG A 78 -14.65 1.72 17.84
C ARG A 78 -14.78 2.00 19.33
N GLU A 79 -13.65 2.23 19.99
CA GLU A 79 -13.64 2.60 21.40
C GLU A 79 -14.29 3.99 21.62
N LEU A 80 -14.00 4.95 20.74
CA LEU A 80 -14.64 6.27 20.78
C LEU A 80 -16.18 6.14 20.66
N LEU A 81 -16.67 5.36 19.70
CA LEU A 81 -18.11 5.11 19.53
C LEU A 81 -18.74 4.46 20.79
N ARG A 82 -18.06 3.48 21.41
CA ARG A 82 -18.52 2.88 22.69
C ARG A 82 -18.63 3.90 23.82
N THR A 83 -17.63 4.77 23.95
CA THR A 83 -17.66 5.81 24.99
C THR A 83 -18.78 6.83 24.78
N TRP A 84 -19.24 7.02 23.53
CA TRP A 84 -20.32 7.95 23.19
C TRP A 84 -21.70 7.31 23.31
N GLU A 85 -21.81 5.98 23.28
CA GLU A 85 -23.02 5.25 23.69
C GLU A 85 -23.26 5.37 25.22
N ASP A 86 -22.21 5.68 26.00
CA ASP A 86 -22.29 5.80 27.45
C ASP A 86 -23.00 7.10 27.90
N ALA A 87 -24.15 6.94 28.55
CA ALA A 87 -25.17 7.98 28.70
C ALA A 87 -24.73 9.26 29.44
N LYS A 88 -23.65 9.21 30.24
CA LYS A 88 -23.16 10.35 31.03
C LYS A 88 -22.27 11.32 30.25
N VAL A 89 -21.54 10.84 29.24
CA VAL A 89 -20.68 11.68 28.37
C VAL A 89 -21.50 12.23 27.20
N ALA A 90 -22.50 11.45 26.78
CA ALA A 90 -23.27 11.68 25.58
C ALA A 90 -24.19 12.92 25.63
N ASP A 91 -24.66 13.38 26.79
CA ASP A 91 -25.72 14.40 26.85
C ASP A 91 -25.25 15.84 26.55
N ALA A 92 -24.01 16.18 26.90
CA ALA A 92 -23.44 17.50 26.61
C ALA A 92 -22.92 17.62 25.17
N PHE A 93 -22.37 16.54 24.62
CA PHE A 93 -21.88 16.48 23.24
C PHE A 93 -23.02 16.32 22.23
N ARG A 94 -24.06 15.52 22.52
CA ARG A 94 -25.24 15.36 21.63
C ARG A 94 -26.00 16.66 21.36
N ARG A 95 -25.83 17.70 22.18
CA ARG A 95 -26.49 19.00 21.97
C ARG A 95 -25.78 19.89 20.95
N LYS A 96 -24.53 19.60 20.60
CA LYS A 96 -23.77 20.38 19.61
C LYS A 96 -23.98 19.79 18.22
N THR A 97 -24.44 20.61 17.28
CA THR A 97 -24.67 20.22 15.89
C THR A 97 -23.42 19.61 15.25
N ASP A 98 -22.25 20.24 15.41
CA ASP A 98 -21.00 19.77 14.78
C ASP A 98 -20.55 18.43 15.36
N ALA A 99 -20.74 18.22 16.67
CA ALA A 99 -20.45 16.93 17.29
C ALA A 99 -21.38 15.82 16.76
N GLN A 100 -22.65 16.13 16.48
CA GLN A 100 -23.57 15.17 15.85
C GLN A 100 -23.19 14.88 14.40
N VAL A 101 -22.70 15.86 13.65
CA VAL A 101 -22.18 15.65 12.29
C VAL A 101 -20.99 14.71 12.31
N VAL A 102 -20.02 14.97 13.20
CA VAL A 102 -18.85 14.10 13.35
C VAL A 102 -19.28 12.71 13.83
N LEU A 103 -20.19 12.59 14.79
CA LEU A 103 -20.73 11.29 15.23
C LEU A 103 -21.30 10.48 14.05
N GLY A 104 -22.15 11.11 13.26
CA GLY A 104 -22.75 10.49 12.08
C GLY A 104 -21.69 10.02 11.07
N TYR A 105 -20.65 10.83 10.86
CA TYR A 105 -19.52 10.44 10.02
C TYR A 105 -18.70 9.28 10.60
N LEU A 106 -18.46 9.24 11.90
CA LEU A 106 -17.74 8.13 12.55
C LEU A 106 -18.53 6.81 12.44
N HIS A 107 -19.86 6.83 12.63
CA HIS A 107 -20.70 5.66 12.36
C HIS A 107 -20.63 5.23 10.90
N TYR A 108 -20.62 6.20 9.97
CA TYR A 108 -20.43 5.93 8.54
C TYR A 108 -19.11 5.22 8.26
N LEU A 109 -17.99 5.70 8.82
CA LEU A 109 -16.67 5.05 8.68
C LEU A 109 -16.63 3.64 9.28
N ASN A 110 -17.35 3.41 10.39
CA ASN A 110 -17.46 2.08 10.99
C ASN A 110 -18.40 1.12 10.21
N GLY A 111 -19.08 1.61 9.17
CA GLY A 111 -20.02 0.83 8.36
C GLY A 111 -21.43 0.70 8.97
N GLU A 112 -21.74 1.44 10.02
CA GLU A 112 -23.05 1.44 10.69
C GLU A 112 -24.01 2.44 10.02
N LEU A 113 -24.41 2.15 8.78
CA LEU A 113 -25.13 3.09 7.92
C LEU A 113 -26.47 3.55 8.52
N GLU A 114 -27.24 2.66 9.15
CA GLU A 114 -28.53 2.99 9.76
C GLU A 114 -28.38 3.96 10.94
N ARG A 115 -27.37 3.74 11.78
CA ARG A 115 -27.05 4.63 12.92
C ARG A 115 -26.53 5.97 12.42
N ALA A 116 -25.68 5.97 11.39
CA ALA A 116 -25.22 7.19 10.75
C ALA A 116 -26.39 8.01 10.20
N GLU A 117 -27.35 7.36 9.52
CA GLU A 117 -28.56 8.02 9.02
C GLU A 117 -29.41 8.61 10.15
N GLU A 118 -29.65 7.85 11.23
CA GLU A 118 -30.44 8.30 12.38
C GLU A 118 -29.87 9.60 12.96
N VAL A 119 -28.56 9.64 13.20
CA VAL A 119 -27.88 10.82 13.76
C VAL A 119 -27.90 11.98 12.77
N LEU A 120 -27.50 11.75 11.52
CA LEU A 120 -27.33 12.82 10.51
C LEU A 120 -28.67 13.44 10.08
N ARG A 121 -29.78 12.71 10.18
CA ARG A 121 -31.11 13.23 9.85
C ARG A 121 -31.50 14.42 10.74
N HIS A 122 -31.04 14.44 12.00
CA HIS A 122 -31.30 15.56 12.92
C HIS A 122 -30.51 16.82 12.58
N VAL A 123 -29.39 16.69 11.87
CA VAL A 123 -28.50 17.79 11.47
C VAL A 123 -28.45 17.99 9.95
N LYS A 124 -29.50 17.56 9.23
CA LYS A 124 -29.53 17.59 7.76
C LYS A 124 -29.40 18.99 7.14
N SER A 125 -29.74 20.04 7.90
CA SER A 125 -29.61 21.44 7.47
C SER A 125 -28.19 21.97 7.64
N HIS A 126 -27.33 21.28 8.38
CA HIS A 126 -25.91 21.62 8.48
C HIS A 126 -25.20 21.23 7.17
N PRO A 127 -24.30 22.05 6.59
CA PRO A 127 -23.63 21.76 5.32
C PRO A 127 -23.03 20.35 5.27
N TRP A 128 -22.22 20.01 6.27
CA TRP A 128 -21.59 18.69 6.36
C TRP A 128 -22.55 17.60 6.85
N GLY A 129 -23.59 17.96 7.62
CA GLY A 129 -24.58 16.99 8.08
C GLY A 129 -25.44 16.47 6.94
N GLY A 130 -25.96 17.37 6.10
CA GLY A 130 -26.65 17.04 4.87
C GLY A 130 -25.74 16.36 3.85
N TYR A 131 -24.47 16.79 3.74
CA TYR A 131 -23.49 16.17 2.85
C TYR A 131 -23.30 14.68 3.16
N TRP A 132 -22.97 14.37 4.42
CA TRP A 132 -22.77 12.98 4.85
C TRP A 132 -24.08 12.19 4.85
N LEU A 133 -25.22 12.80 5.17
CA LEU A 133 -26.53 12.14 5.07
C LEU A 133 -26.81 11.67 3.64
N ALA A 134 -26.54 12.52 2.63
CA ALA A 134 -26.71 12.14 1.23
C ALA A 134 -25.77 10.98 0.85
N ARG A 135 -24.52 10.97 1.33
CA ARG A 135 -23.57 9.86 1.12
C ARG A 135 -24.04 8.56 1.75
N VAL A 136 -24.51 8.61 3.01
CA VAL A 136 -25.07 7.44 3.70
C VAL A 136 -26.27 6.87 2.94
N LEU A 137 -27.23 7.71 2.55
CA LEU A 137 -28.40 7.29 1.78
C LEU A 137 -28.01 6.68 0.43
N PHE A 138 -26.97 7.20 -0.21
CA PHE A 138 -26.44 6.67 -1.45
C PHE A 138 -25.86 5.26 -1.27
N ASP A 139 -25.04 5.06 -0.24
CA ASP A 139 -24.43 3.75 0.07
C ASP A 139 -25.47 2.72 0.52
N MET A 140 -26.59 3.16 1.13
CA MET A 140 -27.78 2.34 1.38
C MET A 140 -28.61 2.05 0.11
N THR A 141 -28.13 2.42 -1.08
CA THR A 141 -28.79 2.28 -2.38
C THR A 141 -30.07 3.09 -2.58
N ARG A 142 -30.38 4.03 -1.67
CA ARG A 142 -31.56 4.92 -1.71
C ARG A 142 -31.27 6.16 -2.56
N ARG A 143 -30.94 5.94 -3.84
CA ARG A 143 -30.45 6.96 -4.78
C ARG A 143 -31.37 8.18 -4.95
N ARG A 144 -32.70 7.97 -4.92
CA ARG A 144 -33.68 9.06 -5.04
C ARG A 144 -33.66 9.97 -3.81
N ASP A 145 -33.60 9.38 -2.62
CA ASP A 145 -33.57 10.12 -1.35
C ASP A 145 -32.26 10.92 -1.23
N ALA A 146 -31.14 10.28 -1.56
CA ALA A 146 -29.82 10.93 -1.57
C ALA A 146 -29.79 12.15 -2.50
N CYS A 147 -30.34 12.02 -3.71
CA CYS A 147 -30.48 13.14 -4.65
C CYS A 147 -31.44 14.22 -4.14
N GLY A 148 -32.50 13.85 -3.43
CA GLY A 148 -33.41 14.79 -2.77
C GLY A 148 -32.70 15.63 -1.72
N VAL A 149 -31.98 14.99 -0.80
CA VAL A 149 -31.21 15.66 0.26
C VAL A 149 -30.13 16.57 -0.34
N ALA A 150 -29.35 16.09 -1.31
CA ALA A 150 -28.31 16.91 -1.95
C ALA A 150 -28.87 18.13 -2.67
N ARG A 151 -30.09 18.02 -3.23
CA ARG A 151 -30.77 19.16 -3.89
C ARG A 151 -31.25 20.20 -2.89
N GLU A 152 -31.95 19.76 -1.84
CA GLU A 152 -32.38 20.64 -0.73
C GLU A 152 -31.16 21.37 -0.13
N LEU A 153 -30.06 20.65 0.08
CA LEU A 153 -28.84 21.21 0.60
C LEU A 153 -28.21 22.25 -0.34
N HIS A 154 -28.20 21.99 -1.65
CA HIS A 154 -27.69 22.94 -2.64
C HIS A 154 -28.55 24.20 -2.75
N GLU A 155 -29.87 24.10 -2.58
CA GLU A 155 -30.77 25.26 -2.56
C GLU A 155 -30.46 26.21 -1.39
N HIS A 156 -30.07 25.66 -0.23
CA HIS A 156 -29.67 26.44 0.94
C HIS A 156 -28.22 26.95 0.89
N HIS A 157 -27.34 26.28 0.13
CA HIS A 157 -25.91 26.60 0.01
C HIS A 157 -25.45 26.65 -1.45
N PRO A 158 -25.98 27.56 -2.28
CA PRO A 158 -25.73 27.58 -3.73
C PRO A 158 -24.27 27.90 -4.10
N ASP A 159 -23.55 28.58 -3.22
CA ASP A 159 -22.15 28.99 -3.45
C ASP A 159 -21.13 27.90 -3.09
N SER A 160 -21.55 26.82 -2.45
CA SER A 160 -20.65 25.73 -2.07
C SER A 160 -20.37 24.79 -3.25
N ALA A 161 -19.13 24.82 -3.75
CA ALA A 161 -18.68 23.91 -4.79
C ALA A 161 -18.75 22.43 -4.35
N GLU A 162 -18.42 22.13 -3.08
CA GLU A 162 -18.49 20.77 -2.54
C GLU A 162 -19.90 20.18 -2.59
N ILE A 163 -20.91 20.98 -2.20
CA ILE A 163 -22.31 20.57 -2.24
C ILE A 163 -22.81 20.46 -3.69
N ALA A 164 -22.36 21.34 -4.58
CA ALA A 164 -22.68 21.24 -6.00
C ALA A 164 -22.08 19.98 -6.65
N TRP A 165 -20.83 19.62 -6.34
CA TRP A 165 -20.23 18.36 -6.79
C TRP A 165 -20.96 17.13 -6.22
N LEU A 166 -21.36 17.17 -4.95
CA LEU A 166 -22.20 16.12 -4.36
C LEU A 166 -23.52 15.97 -5.13
N LEU A 167 -24.20 17.07 -5.42
CA LEU A 167 -25.45 17.05 -6.17
C LEU A 167 -25.27 16.48 -7.59
N ALA A 168 -24.19 16.86 -8.29
CA ALA A 168 -23.86 16.31 -9.60
C ALA A 168 -23.70 14.78 -9.54
N ASP A 169 -22.93 14.29 -8.55
CA ASP A 169 -22.73 12.86 -8.29
C ASP A 169 -24.08 12.14 -8.07
N MET A 170 -24.91 12.68 -7.17
CA MET A 170 -26.23 12.10 -6.87
C MET A 170 -27.17 12.12 -8.08
N GLN A 171 -27.11 13.16 -8.93
CA GLN A 171 -27.92 13.26 -10.15
C GLN A 171 -27.52 12.23 -11.20
N LEU A 172 -26.21 12.00 -11.41
CA LEU A 172 -25.70 10.95 -12.30
C LEU A 172 -26.25 9.58 -11.89
N HIS A 173 -26.18 9.26 -10.60
CA HIS A 173 -26.69 7.98 -10.10
C HIS A 173 -28.23 7.89 -10.05
N ALA A 174 -28.93 9.01 -10.01
CA ALA A 174 -30.39 9.06 -10.12
C ALA A 174 -30.90 9.01 -11.58
N GLY A 175 -30.01 9.00 -12.57
CA GLY A 175 -30.35 9.02 -14.00
C GLY A 175 -30.74 10.41 -14.54
N ALA A 176 -30.41 11.48 -13.81
CA ALA A 176 -30.66 12.87 -14.22
C ALA A 176 -29.43 13.48 -14.91
N GLU A 177 -28.93 12.82 -15.94
CA GLU A 177 -27.64 13.11 -16.61
C GLU A 177 -27.55 14.53 -17.16
N ASP A 178 -28.61 15.06 -17.77
CA ASP A 178 -28.58 16.42 -18.33
C ASP A 178 -28.45 17.51 -17.28
N LYS A 179 -29.06 17.31 -16.10
CA LYS A 179 -28.92 18.22 -14.97
C LYS A 179 -27.50 18.15 -14.40
N ALA A 180 -26.95 16.94 -14.29
CA ALA A 180 -25.58 16.74 -13.84
C ALA A 180 -24.59 17.38 -14.81
N ALA A 181 -24.78 17.20 -16.11
CA ALA A 181 -23.94 17.79 -17.15
C ALA A 181 -23.89 19.32 -17.07
N ALA A 182 -25.04 19.97 -16.92
CA ALA A 182 -25.12 21.42 -16.75
C ALA A 182 -24.38 21.89 -15.48
N LEU A 183 -24.51 21.15 -14.38
CA LEU A 183 -23.86 21.48 -13.12
C LEU A 183 -22.34 21.28 -13.19
N ILE A 184 -21.87 20.17 -13.77
CA ILE A 184 -20.44 19.87 -13.99
C ILE A 184 -19.79 20.94 -14.86
N ALA A 185 -20.43 21.31 -15.98
CA ALA A 185 -19.93 22.36 -16.87
C ALA A 185 -19.86 23.72 -16.16
N SER A 186 -20.89 24.06 -15.37
CA SER A 186 -20.88 25.30 -14.58
C SER A 186 -19.75 25.31 -13.54
N LEU A 187 -19.45 24.18 -12.90
CA LEU A 187 -18.40 24.09 -11.89
C LEU A 187 -17.00 24.22 -12.52
N GLN A 188 -16.77 23.52 -13.63
CA GLN A 188 -15.50 23.62 -14.37
C GLN A 188 -15.27 25.02 -14.93
N SER A 189 -16.31 25.70 -15.44
CA SER A 189 -16.17 27.07 -15.93
C SER A 189 -15.78 28.07 -14.84
N LYS A 190 -16.14 27.81 -13.58
CA LYS A 190 -15.81 28.67 -12.44
C LYS A 190 -14.41 28.37 -11.86
N ALA A 191 -14.06 27.08 -11.78
CA ALA A 191 -12.85 26.62 -11.08
C ALA A 191 -11.67 26.33 -12.02
N GLY A 192 -11.88 26.28 -13.33
CA GLY A 192 -10.89 25.80 -14.30
C GLY A 192 -10.83 24.28 -14.37
N GLU A 193 -9.91 23.77 -15.19
CA GLU A 193 -9.67 22.33 -15.29
C GLU A 193 -9.13 21.76 -13.97
N SER A 194 -9.73 20.67 -13.49
CA SER A 194 -9.34 19.99 -12.26
C SER A 194 -9.52 18.49 -12.39
N SER A 195 -8.73 17.71 -11.64
CA SER A 195 -8.85 16.26 -11.63
C SER A 195 -10.28 15.80 -11.29
N ARG A 196 -10.90 16.43 -10.27
CA ARG A 196 -12.30 16.18 -9.89
C ARG A 196 -13.29 16.49 -11.02
N GLY A 197 -13.09 17.60 -11.74
CA GLY A 197 -13.93 17.96 -12.87
C GLY A 197 -13.87 16.93 -14.00
N TRP A 198 -12.66 16.52 -14.38
CA TRP A 198 -12.45 15.49 -15.40
C TRP A 198 -12.99 14.12 -14.95
N PHE A 199 -12.86 13.76 -13.67
CA PHE A 199 -13.48 12.56 -13.11
C PHE A 199 -15.00 12.57 -13.30
N PHE A 200 -15.69 13.66 -12.97
CA PHE A 200 -17.15 13.75 -13.16
C PHE A 200 -17.56 13.79 -14.63
N THR A 201 -16.69 14.32 -15.50
CA THR A 201 -16.90 14.26 -16.96
C THR A 201 -16.84 12.82 -17.45
N GLY A 202 -15.86 12.04 -16.99
CA GLY A 202 -15.76 10.62 -17.29
C GLY A 202 -16.95 9.82 -16.77
N LEU A 203 -17.40 10.11 -15.55
CA LEU A 203 -18.58 9.46 -14.97
C LEU A 203 -19.86 9.77 -15.74
N LEU A 204 -20.02 11.00 -16.24
CA LEU A 204 -21.15 11.37 -17.11
C LEU A 204 -21.11 10.60 -18.44
N ALA A 205 -19.95 10.56 -19.10
CA ALA A 205 -19.77 9.81 -20.34
C ALA A 205 -20.05 8.30 -20.14
N GLU A 206 -19.58 7.71 -19.04
CA GLU A 206 -19.86 6.32 -18.68
C GLU A 206 -21.36 6.06 -18.54
N LYS A 207 -22.10 6.96 -17.88
CA LYS A 207 -23.56 6.81 -17.72
C LYS A 207 -24.31 6.86 -19.06
N ARG A 208 -23.78 7.63 -20.01
CA ARG A 208 -24.28 7.70 -21.40
C ARG A 208 -23.84 6.52 -22.28
N GLY A 209 -22.95 5.65 -21.79
CA GLY A 209 -22.37 4.55 -22.56
C GLY A 209 -21.26 4.99 -23.53
N GLU A 210 -20.74 6.21 -23.37
CA GLU A 210 -19.66 6.78 -24.18
C GLU A 210 -18.30 6.36 -23.57
N TYR A 211 -17.96 5.07 -23.65
CA TYR A 211 -16.83 4.50 -22.90
C TYR A 211 -15.46 5.06 -23.30
N ASP A 212 -15.23 5.34 -24.59
CA ASP A 212 -13.97 5.94 -25.06
C ASP A 212 -13.78 7.35 -24.47
N ALA A 213 -14.84 8.16 -24.51
CA ALA A 213 -14.82 9.51 -23.92
C ALA A 213 -14.68 9.46 -22.40
N ALA A 214 -15.27 8.45 -21.75
CA ALA A 214 -15.11 8.22 -20.33
C ALA A 214 -13.64 7.91 -19.97
N PHE A 215 -13.01 7.01 -20.73
CA PHE A 215 -11.61 6.63 -20.55
C PHE A 215 -10.70 7.84 -20.70
N GLU A 216 -10.82 8.61 -21.79
CA GLU A 216 -10.02 9.83 -22.00
C GLU A 216 -10.19 10.86 -20.87
N ALA A 217 -11.42 11.03 -20.37
CA ALA A 217 -11.70 11.95 -19.27
C ALA A 217 -11.09 11.47 -17.95
N TYR A 218 -11.14 10.17 -17.66
CA TYR A 218 -10.48 9.62 -16.47
C TYR A 218 -8.94 9.69 -16.58
N GLU A 219 -8.36 9.47 -17.77
CA GLU A 219 -6.92 9.67 -17.98
C GLU A 219 -6.49 11.11 -17.72
N LYS A 220 -7.26 12.10 -18.19
CA LYS A 220 -7.02 13.51 -17.88
C LYS A 220 -7.13 13.79 -16.38
N ALA A 221 -8.07 13.16 -15.69
CA ALA A 221 -8.18 13.28 -14.25
C ALA A 221 -6.92 12.78 -13.52
N VAL A 222 -6.40 11.62 -13.91
CA VAL A 222 -5.17 11.03 -13.35
C VAL A 222 -3.92 11.82 -13.76
N ALA A 223 -3.88 12.39 -14.97
CA ALA A 223 -2.78 13.23 -15.42
C ALA A 223 -2.64 14.53 -14.59
N LEU A 224 -3.77 15.08 -14.11
CA LEU A 224 -3.79 16.24 -13.21
C LEU A 224 -3.51 15.87 -11.75
N ASP A 225 -3.95 14.69 -11.32
CA ASP A 225 -3.72 14.16 -9.98
C ASP A 225 -3.56 12.64 -10.04
N GLY A 226 -2.31 12.19 -9.99
CA GLY A 226 -1.95 10.76 -10.02
C GLY A 226 -2.42 9.98 -8.80
N THR A 227 -2.94 10.65 -7.76
CA THR A 227 -3.47 10.02 -6.54
C THR A 227 -4.99 9.92 -6.53
N ASN A 228 -5.67 10.32 -7.62
CA ASN A 228 -7.13 10.22 -7.72
C ASN A 228 -7.59 8.75 -7.82
N VAL A 229 -7.76 8.13 -6.65
CA VAL A 229 -8.20 6.73 -6.45
C VAL A 229 -9.47 6.42 -7.24
N ARG A 230 -10.44 7.36 -7.28
CA ARG A 230 -11.71 7.14 -7.99
C ARG A 230 -11.50 7.03 -9.50
N ALA A 231 -10.64 7.89 -10.07
CA ALA A 231 -10.33 7.84 -11.50
C ALA A 231 -9.49 6.62 -11.86
N LEU A 232 -8.46 6.29 -11.05
CA LEU A 232 -7.63 5.09 -11.23
C LEU A 232 -8.49 3.81 -11.21
N PHE A 233 -9.39 3.68 -10.23
CA PHE A 233 -10.29 2.54 -10.15
C PHE A 233 -11.19 2.43 -11.40
N GLN A 234 -11.70 3.55 -11.90
CA GLN A 234 -12.56 3.54 -13.09
C GLN A 234 -11.79 3.21 -14.37
N LEU A 235 -10.54 3.68 -14.51
CA LEU A 235 -9.67 3.29 -15.62
C LEU A 235 -9.39 1.78 -15.61
N GLY A 236 -9.04 1.20 -14.45
CA GLY A 236 -8.89 -0.25 -14.33
C GLY A 236 -10.18 -1.02 -14.64
N TYR A 237 -11.34 -0.48 -14.21
CA TYR A 237 -12.65 -1.09 -14.49
C TYR A 237 -13.04 -1.04 -15.96
N LEU A 238 -12.87 0.10 -16.62
CA LEU A 238 -13.18 0.23 -18.05
C LEU A 238 -12.17 -0.53 -18.90
N GLY A 239 -10.87 -0.46 -18.56
CA GLY A 239 -9.81 -1.21 -19.22
C GLY A 239 -10.07 -2.72 -19.19
N SER A 240 -10.36 -3.29 -18.01
CA SER A 240 -10.61 -4.74 -17.90
C SER A 240 -11.86 -5.22 -18.65
N ARG A 241 -12.81 -4.33 -18.95
CA ARG A 241 -14.09 -4.69 -19.57
C ARG A 241 -14.15 -4.40 -21.06
N TYR A 242 -13.43 -3.39 -21.53
CA TYR A 242 -13.54 -2.86 -22.89
C TYR A 242 -12.20 -2.73 -23.64
N SER A 243 -11.06 -2.87 -22.95
CA SER A 243 -9.75 -2.94 -23.59
C SER A 243 -9.38 -4.39 -23.90
N GLU A 244 -8.59 -4.60 -24.96
CA GLU A 244 -7.92 -5.88 -25.24
C GLU A 244 -6.61 -6.02 -24.43
N ASP A 245 -6.15 -4.95 -23.79
CA ASP A 245 -4.90 -4.89 -23.02
C ASP A 245 -5.20 -5.05 -21.52
N ALA A 246 -5.09 -6.28 -21.02
CA ALA A 246 -5.35 -6.62 -19.63
C ALA A 246 -4.27 -6.05 -18.69
N GLU A 247 -3.04 -5.88 -19.19
CA GLU A 247 -1.91 -5.35 -18.45
C GLU A 247 -2.10 -3.87 -18.08
N GLU A 248 -2.69 -3.07 -18.98
CA GLU A 248 -3.03 -1.68 -18.68
C GLU A 248 -4.06 -1.55 -17.53
N ALA A 249 -5.07 -2.43 -17.52
CA ALA A 249 -6.06 -2.47 -16.43
C ALA A 249 -5.43 -2.85 -15.08
N ILE A 250 -4.51 -3.82 -15.08
CA ILE A 250 -3.73 -4.23 -13.91
C ILE A 250 -2.92 -3.04 -13.37
N ALA A 251 -2.21 -2.30 -14.23
CA ALA A 251 -1.41 -1.15 -13.81
C ALA A 251 -2.24 -0.05 -13.13
N TYR A 252 -3.46 0.22 -13.61
CA TYR A 252 -4.36 1.16 -12.94
C TYR A 252 -4.85 0.64 -11.59
N TYR A 253 -5.12 -0.66 -11.47
CA TYR A 253 -5.48 -1.25 -10.19
C TYR A 253 -4.31 -1.26 -9.20
N GLU A 254 -3.09 -1.57 -9.63
CA GLU A 254 -1.87 -1.48 -8.83
C GLU A 254 -1.66 -0.06 -8.29
N ALA A 255 -1.76 0.95 -9.17
CA ALA A 255 -1.69 2.36 -8.78
C ALA A 255 -2.80 2.75 -7.78
N CYS A 256 -4.00 2.16 -7.92
CA CYS A 256 -5.12 2.38 -7.02
C CYS A 256 -4.91 1.75 -5.64
N VAL A 257 -4.36 0.53 -5.55
CA VAL A 257 -4.13 -0.18 -4.28
C VAL A 257 -2.92 0.35 -3.52
N ALA A 258 -2.00 1.03 -4.22
CA ALA A 258 -0.87 1.74 -3.62
C ALA A 258 -1.31 3.00 -2.83
N GLN A 259 -2.53 3.49 -3.03
CA GLN A 259 -3.05 4.64 -2.29
C GLN A 259 -3.63 4.23 -0.94
N VAL A 260 -3.46 5.10 0.07
CA VAL A 260 -4.03 4.92 1.41
C VAL A 260 -5.28 5.79 1.57
N PRO A 261 -6.41 5.25 2.05
CA PRO A 261 -6.65 3.85 2.37
C PRO A 261 -6.82 2.97 1.13
N CYS A 262 -6.34 1.73 1.21
CA CYS A 262 -6.41 0.75 0.12
C CYS A 262 -7.86 0.52 -0.32
N HIS A 263 -8.12 0.68 -1.62
CA HIS A 263 -9.45 0.50 -2.19
C HIS A 263 -9.77 -0.99 -2.32
N VAL A 264 -10.56 -1.53 -1.39
CA VAL A 264 -10.87 -2.98 -1.31
C VAL A 264 -11.39 -3.56 -2.63
N ASN A 265 -12.29 -2.85 -3.32
CA ASN A 265 -12.81 -3.31 -4.61
C ASN A 265 -11.74 -3.28 -5.71
N ALA A 266 -10.75 -2.39 -5.64
CA ALA A 266 -9.63 -2.39 -6.58
C ALA A 266 -8.74 -3.59 -6.33
N LEU A 267 -8.48 -3.93 -5.06
CA LEU A 267 -7.69 -5.11 -4.69
C LEU A 267 -8.37 -6.42 -5.08
N ILE A 268 -9.71 -6.51 -4.95
CA ILE A 268 -10.48 -7.65 -5.45
C ILE A 268 -10.38 -7.75 -6.98
N ASN A 269 -10.57 -6.64 -7.69
CA ASN A 269 -10.53 -6.65 -9.15
C ASN A 269 -9.11 -6.88 -9.69
N LEU A 270 -8.07 -6.44 -8.98
CA LEU A 270 -6.68 -6.77 -9.26
C LEU A 270 -6.44 -8.27 -9.14
N GLY A 271 -6.94 -8.90 -8.07
CA GLY A 271 -6.85 -10.35 -7.91
C GLY A 271 -7.56 -11.11 -9.04
N LEU A 272 -8.74 -10.64 -9.48
CA LEU A 272 -9.43 -11.23 -10.62
C LEU A 272 -8.66 -11.03 -11.93
N ALA A 273 -8.08 -9.84 -12.16
CA ALA A 273 -7.26 -9.59 -13.34
C ALA A 273 -6.00 -10.46 -13.35
N PHE A 274 -5.39 -10.73 -12.19
CA PHE A 274 -4.30 -11.70 -12.07
C PHE A 274 -4.76 -13.14 -12.34
N GLU A 275 -5.94 -13.54 -11.84
CA GLU A 275 -6.52 -14.85 -12.14
C GLU A 275 -6.77 -15.04 -13.64
N ASP A 276 -7.37 -14.04 -14.30
CA ASP A 276 -7.60 -14.02 -15.75
C ASP A 276 -6.28 -14.08 -16.55
N ALA A 277 -5.20 -13.50 -16.00
CA ALA A 277 -3.85 -13.57 -16.55
C ALA A 277 -3.08 -14.86 -16.18
N GLY A 278 -3.69 -15.79 -15.42
CA GLY A 278 -3.07 -17.03 -14.96
C GLY A 278 -2.05 -16.87 -13.82
N LYS A 279 -1.96 -15.68 -13.22
CA LYS A 279 -1.11 -15.32 -12.08
C LYS A 279 -1.80 -15.63 -10.75
N TYR A 280 -2.01 -16.92 -10.48
CA TYR A 280 -2.86 -17.36 -9.38
C TYR A 280 -2.27 -17.05 -7.99
N GLU A 281 -0.94 -17.08 -7.84
CA GLU A 281 -0.27 -16.72 -6.59
C GLU A 281 -0.51 -15.26 -6.21
N GLU A 282 -0.37 -14.32 -7.16
CA GLU A 282 -0.66 -12.90 -6.97
C GLU A 282 -2.15 -12.66 -6.68
N ALA A 283 -3.04 -13.40 -7.35
CA ALA A 283 -4.48 -13.37 -7.05
C ALA A 283 -4.78 -13.81 -5.60
N ILE A 284 -4.17 -14.92 -5.15
CA ILE A 284 -4.26 -15.42 -3.77
C ILE A 284 -3.79 -14.36 -2.77
N GLN A 285 -2.70 -13.66 -3.05
CA GLN A 285 -2.20 -12.58 -2.20
C GLN A 285 -3.21 -11.44 -2.09
N CYS A 286 -3.79 -11.00 -3.21
CA CYS A 286 -4.81 -9.95 -3.24
C CYS A 286 -6.04 -10.31 -2.39
N PHE A 287 -6.62 -11.50 -2.58
CA PHE A 287 -7.81 -11.92 -1.82
C PHE A 287 -7.49 -12.17 -0.34
N SER A 288 -6.32 -12.72 -0.03
CA SER A 288 -5.87 -12.93 1.36
C SER A 288 -5.69 -11.60 2.09
N ALA A 289 -5.15 -10.58 1.41
CA ALA A 289 -5.02 -9.23 1.97
C ALA A 289 -6.39 -8.61 2.32
N VAL A 290 -7.43 -8.81 1.50
CA VAL A 290 -8.80 -8.37 1.84
C VAL A 290 -9.32 -9.10 3.08
N LEU A 291 -9.17 -10.42 3.14
CA LEU A 291 -9.67 -11.24 4.26
C LEU A 291 -8.93 -10.98 5.57
N ARG A 292 -7.70 -10.43 5.53
CA ARG A 292 -6.97 -10.02 6.73
C ARG A 292 -7.72 -8.92 7.50
N PHE A 293 -8.33 -7.97 6.79
CA PHE A 293 -9.08 -6.85 7.39
C PHE A 293 -10.58 -7.12 7.46
N TYR A 294 -11.11 -7.89 6.51
CA TYR A 294 -12.52 -8.26 6.42
C TYR A 294 -12.67 -9.79 6.37
N PRO A 295 -12.48 -10.52 7.49
CA PRO A 295 -12.46 -12.00 7.51
C PRO A 295 -13.75 -12.66 7.00
N THR A 296 -14.87 -11.93 7.04
CA THR A 296 -16.18 -12.38 6.59
C THR A 296 -16.55 -11.89 5.19
N HIS A 297 -15.63 -11.26 4.45
CA HIS A 297 -15.91 -10.70 3.12
C HIS A 297 -16.27 -11.82 2.13
N PRO A 298 -17.52 -11.88 1.63
CA PRO A 298 -18.02 -13.04 0.89
C PRO A 298 -17.32 -13.24 -0.45
N ARG A 299 -17.12 -12.16 -1.24
CA ARG A 299 -16.45 -12.26 -2.55
C ARG A 299 -14.99 -12.68 -2.44
N ALA A 300 -14.20 -12.03 -1.58
CA ALA A 300 -12.81 -12.39 -1.37
C ALA A 300 -12.63 -13.85 -0.90
N LYS A 301 -13.53 -14.36 -0.04
CA LYS A 301 -13.51 -15.78 0.38
C LYS A 301 -13.80 -16.74 -0.78
N LEU A 302 -14.77 -16.39 -1.62
CA LEU A 302 -15.12 -17.17 -2.82
C LEU A 302 -13.93 -17.22 -3.79
N TYR A 303 -13.43 -16.05 -4.22
CA TYR A 303 -12.36 -15.96 -5.20
C TYR A 303 -11.02 -16.53 -4.69
N LEU A 304 -10.74 -16.44 -3.39
CA LEU A 304 -9.59 -17.14 -2.81
C LEU A 304 -9.70 -18.67 -2.95
N GLY A 305 -10.92 -19.21 -2.79
CA GLY A 305 -11.19 -20.63 -3.00
C GLY A 305 -10.97 -21.04 -4.45
N ASP A 306 -11.48 -20.24 -5.38
CA ASP A 306 -11.36 -20.47 -6.83
C ASP A 306 -9.89 -20.40 -7.27
N ALA A 307 -9.15 -19.34 -6.90
CA ALA A 307 -7.73 -19.20 -7.22
C ALA A 307 -6.87 -20.34 -6.62
N LYS A 308 -7.14 -20.77 -5.38
CA LYS A 308 -6.46 -21.93 -4.78
C LYS A 308 -6.80 -23.25 -5.49
N ALA A 309 -8.05 -23.43 -5.91
CA ALA A 309 -8.43 -24.60 -6.69
C ALA A 309 -7.71 -24.60 -8.06
N SER A 310 -7.53 -23.43 -8.68
CA SER A 310 -6.81 -23.26 -9.94
C SER A 310 -5.30 -23.57 -9.81
N THR A 311 -4.65 -23.16 -8.71
CA THR A 311 -3.27 -23.64 -8.39
C THR A 311 -3.23 -25.15 -8.13
N THR A 312 -4.26 -25.71 -7.50
CA THR A 312 -4.34 -27.16 -7.23
C THR A 312 -4.62 -27.96 -8.51
N MET A 313 -5.29 -27.41 -9.52
CA MET A 313 -5.47 -28.08 -10.82
C MET A 313 -4.25 -27.93 -11.74
N CYS A 314 -3.47 -26.86 -11.58
CA CYS A 314 -2.14 -26.71 -12.17
C CYS A 314 -1.09 -27.48 -11.34
N TYR A 315 -1.26 -28.80 -11.22
CA TYR A 315 -0.25 -29.68 -10.63
C TYR A 315 1.02 -29.66 -11.49
N ASP A 316 1.93 -28.73 -11.21
CA ASP A 316 3.28 -28.81 -11.73
C ASP A 316 4.06 -29.87 -10.92
N ARG A 317 4.06 -31.10 -11.44
CA ARG A 317 4.80 -32.24 -10.86
C ARG A 317 6.29 -31.93 -10.67
N GLU A 318 6.84 -30.95 -11.38
CA GLU A 318 8.25 -30.58 -11.27
C GLU A 318 8.50 -29.76 -10.01
N ARG A 319 7.64 -28.78 -9.72
CA ARG A 319 7.76 -27.95 -8.51
C ARG A 319 7.50 -28.72 -7.21
N GLU A 320 6.58 -29.69 -7.21
CA GLU A 320 6.40 -30.60 -6.06
C GLU A 320 7.61 -31.54 -5.91
N LYS A 321 8.19 -32.04 -7.01
CA LYS A 321 9.43 -32.82 -6.94
C LYS A 321 10.58 -31.99 -6.38
N GLU A 322 10.70 -30.73 -6.77
CA GLU A 322 11.74 -29.84 -6.24
C GLU A 322 11.53 -29.54 -4.77
N LEU A 323 10.31 -29.17 -4.35
CA LEU A 323 9.97 -28.96 -2.94
C LEU A 323 10.08 -30.24 -2.11
N SER A 324 9.73 -31.40 -2.68
CA SER A 324 9.88 -32.70 -2.03
C SER A 324 11.34 -33.12 -1.96
N GLN A 325 12.15 -32.83 -2.98
CA GLN A 325 13.60 -33.09 -3.00
C GLN A 325 14.30 -32.19 -1.98
N GLN A 326 13.98 -30.90 -1.95
CA GLN A 326 14.48 -29.96 -0.96
C GLN A 326 14.08 -30.39 0.46
N ASN A 327 12.81 -30.71 0.71
CA ASN A 327 12.35 -31.22 2.00
C ASN A 327 13.00 -32.57 2.39
N GLN A 328 13.34 -33.42 1.41
CA GLN A 328 14.06 -34.66 1.66
C GLN A 328 15.52 -34.40 2.02
N VAL A 329 16.18 -33.42 1.39
CA VAL A 329 17.54 -33.00 1.72
C VAL A 329 17.62 -32.45 3.15
N LEU A 330 16.64 -31.65 3.58
CA LEU A 330 16.60 -31.10 4.94
C LEU A 330 16.45 -32.17 6.04
N ARG A 331 15.92 -33.35 5.71
CA ARG A 331 15.75 -34.48 6.64
C ARG A 331 16.97 -35.41 6.71
N LEU A 332 17.99 -35.20 5.87
CA LEU A 332 19.21 -36.01 5.93
C LEU A 332 19.92 -35.82 7.26
N SER A 333 20.31 -36.93 7.87
CA SER A 333 21.00 -36.90 9.16
C SER A 333 22.42 -36.42 8.99
N ILE A 334 22.87 -35.53 9.89
CA ILE A 334 24.26 -35.06 9.95
C ILE A 334 25.25 -36.22 10.13
N SER A 335 24.81 -37.33 10.70
CA SER A 335 25.62 -38.54 10.85
C SER A 335 26.00 -39.22 9.53
N GLU A 336 25.28 -38.94 8.44
CA GLU A 336 25.54 -39.47 7.10
C GLU A 336 26.71 -38.77 6.40
N PHE A 337 27.19 -37.65 6.94
CA PHE A 337 28.27 -36.86 6.34
C PHE A 337 29.63 -37.15 6.99
N GLU A 338 30.68 -37.11 6.15
CA GLU A 338 32.08 -37.27 6.56
C GLU A 338 32.59 -36.01 7.27
N LEU A 339 32.26 -35.90 8.55
CA LEU A 339 32.71 -34.82 9.43
C LEU A 339 33.90 -35.26 10.29
N SER A 340 34.76 -34.31 10.64
CA SER A 340 35.78 -34.57 11.65
C SER A 340 35.13 -34.93 13.00
N VAL A 341 35.85 -35.73 13.81
CA VAL A 341 35.39 -36.16 15.14
C VAL A 341 35.04 -34.94 16.02
N ARG A 342 35.73 -33.82 15.82
CA ARG A 342 35.47 -32.56 16.52
C ARG A 342 34.13 -31.95 16.10
N SER A 343 33.89 -31.78 14.80
CA SER A 343 32.66 -31.20 14.25
C SER A 343 31.44 -32.04 14.66
N ARG A 344 31.53 -33.37 14.53
CA ARG A 344 30.46 -34.30 14.92
C ARG A 344 30.12 -34.23 16.41
N ASN A 345 31.12 -34.20 17.28
CA ASN A 345 30.91 -34.12 18.73
C ASN A 345 30.35 -32.77 19.17
N CYS A 346 30.62 -31.69 18.43
CA CYS A 346 30.04 -30.38 18.73
C CYS A 346 28.57 -30.31 18.29
N LEU A 347 28.26 -30.74 17.07
CA LEU A 347 26.88 -30.75 16.55
C LEU A 347 25.95 -31.64 17.39
N ALA A 348 26.43 -32.82 17.80
CA ALA A 348 25.68 -33.71 18.69
C ALA A 348 25.38 -33.09 20.06
N LYS A 349 26.29 -32.26 20.60
CA LYS A 349 26.05 -31.55 21.88
C LYS A 349 25.17 -30.31 21.74
N MET A 350 25.01 -29.81 20.51
CA MET A 350 24.10 -28.72 20.18
C MET A 350 22.69 -29.23 19.83
N ASN A 351 22.44 -30.54 19.89
CA ASN A 351 21.21 -31.20 19.43
C ASN A 351 20.88 -30.89 17.96
N ILE A 352 21.90 -30.80 17.10
CA ILE A 352 21.72 -30.62 15.67
C ILE A 352 21.84 -32.00 15.03
N GLU A 353 20.71 -32.56 14.59
CA GLU A 353 20.63 -33.95 14.09
C GLU A 353 20.45 -34.01 12.57
N THR A 354 19.85 -32.99 11.99
CA THR A 354 19.52 -32.90 10.56
C THR A 354 20.11 -31.65 9.89
N LEU A 355 20.21 -31.67 8.56
CA LEU A 355 20.55 -30.46 7.80
C LEU A 355 19.56 -29.31 8.04
N GLY A 356 18.28 -29.63 8.28
CA GLY A 356 17.25 -28.65 8.66
C GLY A 356 17.60 -27.91 9.96
N ASP A 357 18.07 -28.63 10.99
CA ASP A 357 18.47 -28.00 12.27
C ASP A 357 19.70 -27.09 12.10
N LEU A 358 20.57 -27.44 11.16
CA LEU A 358 21.83 -26.75 10.90
C LEU A 358 21.64 -25.42 10.19
N ILE A 359 20.72 -25.33 9.23
CA ILE A 359 20.42 -24.08 8.51
C ILE A 359 19.70 -23.04 9.39
N MET A 360 19.11 -23.45 10.51
CA MET A 360 18.54 -22.56 11.51
C MET A 360 19.61 -21.88 12.37
N LYS A 361 20.88 -22.29 12.27
CA LYS A 361 22.00 -21.73 13.03
C LYS A 361 22.82 -20.77 12.20
N THR A 362 23.13 -19.62 12.80
CA THR A 362 24.04 -18.65 12.19
C THR A 362 25.50 -19.04 12.42
N ARG A 363 26.40 -18.55 11.56
CA ARG A 363 27.85 -18.71 11.70
C ARG A 363 28.35 -18.28 13.08
N SER A 364 27.81 -17.17 13.59
CA SER A 364 28.16 -16.59 14.89
C SER A 364 27.76 -17.50 16.05
N GLU A 365 26.59 -18.15 15.98
CA GLU A 365 26.12 -19.08 17.01
C GLU A 365 26.97 -20.35 17.08
N LEU A 366 27.39 -20.88 15.93
CA LEU A 366 28.25 -22.07 15.88
C LEU A 366 29.65 -21.78 16.43
N LEU A 367 30.24 -20.64 16.04
CA LEU A 367 31.56 -20.20 16.54
C LEU A 367 31.57 -19.84 18.03
N ALA A 368 30.44 -19.42 18.59
CA ALA A 368 30.32 -19.10 20.01
C ALA A 368 30.40 -20.34 20.91
N TYR A 369 30.24 -21.55 20.36
CA TYR A 369 30.20 -22.78 21.15
C TYR A 369 31.59 -23.30 21.52
N LYS A 370 31.72 -23.75 22.77
CA LYS A 370 33.00 -24.20 23.34
C LYS A 370 33.59 -25.37 22.54
N ASN A 371 34.82 -25.19 22.08
CA ASN A 371 35.56 -26.14 21.24
C ASN A 371 35.04 -26.30 19.81
N PHE A 372 34.14 -25.44 19.33
CA PHE A 372 33.89 -25.26 17.90
C PHE A 372 34.96 -24.31 17.32
N GLY A 373 35.41 -24.50 16.09
CA GLY A 373 36.51 -23.72 15.52
C GLY A 373 36.34 -23.49 14.02
N GLU A 374 37.15 -22.61 13.45
CA GLU A 374 37.05 -22.19 12.04
C GLU A 374 37.16 -23.36 11.05
N THR A 375 37.98 -24.36 11.35
CA THR A 375 38.09 -25.58 10.52
C THR A 375 36.81 -26.41 10.55
N SER A 376 36.16 -26.52 11.70
CA SER A 376 34.86 -27.22 11.82
C SER A 376 33.75 -26.47 11.11
N LEU A 377 33.81 -25.13 11.12
CA LEU A 377 32.87 -24.29 10.39
C LEU A 377 33.03 -24.46 8.88
N ALA A 378 34.27 -24.46 8.37
CA ALA A 378 34.54 -24.65 6.94
C ALA A 378 34.05 -26.02 6.44
N GLU A 379 34.27 -27.10 7.22
CA GLU A 379 33.72 -28.44 6.92
C GLU A 379 32.19 -28.43 6.79
N ILE A 380 31.51 -27.66 7.64
CA ILE A 380 30.04 -27.56 7.67
C ILE A 380 29.52 -26.71 6.51
N GLU A 381 30.17 -25.58 6.21
CA GLU A 381 29.83 -24.72 5.08
C GLU A 381 30.02 -25.46 3.74
N GLU A 382 31.06 -26.28 3.61
CA GLU A 382 31.29 -27.10 2.41
C GLU A 382 30.17 -28.13 2.18
N ILE A 383 29.70 -28.81 3.23
CA ILE A 383 28.59 -29.78 3.13
C ILE A 383 27.28 -29.09 2.73
N LEU A 384 27.00 -27.92 3.33
CA LEU A 384 25.81 -27.14 2.99
C LEU A 384 25.89 -26.65 1.54
N GLN A 385 27.05 -26.16 1.09
CA GLN A 385 27.27 -25.70 -0.27
C GLN A 385 27.11 -26.83 -1.30
N GLN A 386 27.61 -28.04 -1.01
CA GLN A 386 27.40 -29.22 -1.86
C GLN A 386 25.91 -29.60 -2.02
N LYS A 387 25.05 -29.15 -1.10
CA LYS A 387 23.60 -29.35 -1.12
C LYS A 387 22.81 -28.08 -1.50
N GLY A 388 23.51 -27.00 -1.89
CA GLY A 388 22.88 -25.73 -2.25
C GLY A 388 22.21 -24.99 -1.09
N LEU A 389 22.65 -25.24 0.15
CA LEU A 389 22.14 -24.63 1.39
C LEU A 389 23.17 -23.68 1.99
N SER A 390 22.72 -22.76 2.85
CA SER A 390 23.61 -21.88 3.62
C SER A 390 23.17 -21.71 5.08
N LEU A 391 24.12 -21.37 5.96
CA LEU A 391 23.87 -21.16 7.39
C LEU A 391 23.01 -19.91 7.62
N GLY A 392 21.99 -20.02 8.48
CA GLY A 392 21.06 -18.92 8.79
C GLY A 392 19.93 -18.76 7.79
N GLN A 393 19.89 -19.55 6.71
CA GLN A 393 18.84 -19.50 5.68
C GLN A 393 17.44 -19.78 6.24
N GLY A 394 17.31 -20.62 7.28
CA GLY A 394 16.02 -20.92 7.91
C GLY A 394 15.64 -19.96 9.05
N ALA A 395 16.57 -19.15 9.55
CA ALA A 395 16.34 -18.25 10.70
C ALA A 395 15.68 -16.91 10.31
N ALA A 396 15.61 -16.59 9.01
CA ALA A 396 15.05 -15.33 8.51
C ALA A 396 13.51 -15.29 8.48
N GLU A 397 12.82 -16.42 8.65
CA GLU A 397 11.36 -16.51 8.42
C GLU A 397 10.49 -16.13 9.63
N GLU A 398 11.05 -15.89 10.83
CA GLU A 398 10.25 -15.67 12.05
C GLU A 398 10.10 -14.21 12.51
N GLY A 399 10.67 -13.23 11.78
CA GLY A 399 10.82 -11.86 12.31
C GLY A 399 10.22 -10.71 11.50
N GLU A 400 9.83 -10.91 10.26
CA GLU A 400 9.44 -9.79 9.39
C GLU A 400 7.93 -9.75 9.18
N GLY A 401 7.33 -8.59 9.47
CA GLY A 401 5.99 -8.27 8.98
C GLY A 401 5.91 -8.48 7.47
N PRO A 402 4.71 -8.73 6.92
CA PRO A 402 4.59 -9.12 5.53
C PRO A 402 5.30 -8.11 4.62
N PRO A 403 6.08 -8.56 3.64
CA PRO A 403 6.72 -7.67 2.69
C PRO A 403 5.66 -6.78 2.02
N PRO A 404 6.02 -5.56 1.59
CA PRO A 404 5.13 -4.76 0.75
C PRO A 404 4.66 -5.64 -0.42
N LEU A 405 3.40 -5.49 -0.82
CA LEU A 405 2.76 -6.28 -1.88
C LEU A 405 3.62 -6.37 -3.17
N PHE A 406 4.55 -5.43 -3.35
CA PHE A 406 5.59 -5.45 -4.36
C PHE A 406 6.92 -4.98 -3.72
N ALA A 407 7.85 -5.90 -3.48
CA ALA A 407 9.23 -5.57 -3.11
C ALA A 407 10.08 -5.48 -4.38
N GLU A 408 10.90 -4.44 -4.51
CA GLU A 408 11.82 -4.24 -5.65
C GLU A 408 12.89 -5.35 -5.71
N GLU A 409 13.05 -5.96 -6.88
CA GLU A 409 13.99 -7.06 -7.14
C GLU A 409 15.48 -6.64 -7.03
N GLN A 410 16.30 -7.66 -6.71
CA GLN A 410 17.73 -7.70 -6.42
C GLN A 410 18.69 -7.14 -7.51
N PRO A 411 19.96 -6.83 -7.16
CA PRO A 411 20.93 -6.19 -8.07
C PRO A 411 21.36 -7.09 -9.26
N PRO A 412 21.85 -6.49 -10.38
CA PRO A 412 21.99 -7.18 -11.66
C PRO A 412 23.17 -8.16 -11.72
N ALA A 413 22.94 -9.29 -12.39
CA ALA A 413 23.92 -10.35 -12.65
C ALA A 413 24.93 -9.99 -13.76
N GLU A 414 26.12 -10.60 -13.67
CA GLU A 414 27.29 -10.39 -14.54
C GLU A 414 27.08 -10.89 -15.98
N VAL A 415 27.65 -10.17 -16.97
CA VAL A 415 27.52 -10.43 -18.42
C VAL A 415 28.41 -11.59 -18.88
N GLU A 416 27.93 -12.40 -19.82
CA GLU A 416 28.62 -13.58 -20.38
C GLU A 416 30.05 -13.32 -20.93
N PRO A 417 30.99 -14.27 -20.76
CA PRO A 417 32.38 -14.13 -21.21
C PRO A 417 32.51 -14.31 -22.73
N GLY A 418 32.91 -13.24 -23.44
CA GLY A 418 33.25 -13.30 -24.87
C GLY A 418 32.99 -12.02 -25.68
N VAL A 419 32.34 -11.02 -25.10
CA VAL A 419 32.00 -9.77 -25.80
C VAL A 419 33.12 -8.73 -25.67
N ASP A 420 33.53 -8.15 -26.81
CA ASP A 420 34.56 -7.10 -26.85
C ASP A 420 34.15 -5.87 -26.01
N PRO A 421 34.90 -5.49 -24.96
CA PRO A 421 34.54 -4.40 -24.05
C PRO A 421 34.32 -3.05 -24.74
N GLU A 422 34.99 -2.78 -25.86
CA GLU A 422 34.80 -1.54 -26.63
C GLU A 422 33.45 -1.50 -27.36
N MET A 423 32.90 -2.66 -27.71
CA MET A 423 31.61 -2.76 -28.41
C MET A 423 30.44 -2.44 -27.47
N LEU A 424 30.51 -2.89 -26.22
CA LEU A 424 29.47 -2.68 -25.20
C LEU A 424 29.33 -1.22 -24.75
N ASN A 425 30.40 -0.42 -24.89
CA ASN A 425 30.39 1.00 -24.55
C ASN A 425 29.83 1.89 -25.67
N ARG A 426 29.41 1.32 -26.81
CA ARG A 426 28.83 2.10 -27.90
C ARG A 426 27.46 2.67 -27.52
N PRO A 427 27.14 3.88 -28.00
CA PRO A 427 25.83 4.50 -27.80
C PRO A 427 24.72 3.70 -28.50
N ILE A 428 23.54 3.61 -27.87
CA ILE A 428 22.38 2.89 -28.44
C ILE A 428 21.90 3.54 -29.74
N GLU A 429 22.13 4.84 -29.93
CA GLU A 429 21.82 5.56 -31.15
C GLU A 429 22.49 4.94 -32.40
N SER A 430 23.59 4.21 -32.22
CA SER A 430 24.28 3.49 -33.30
C SER A 430 23.46 2.36 -33.93
N LEU A 431 22.43 1.84 -33.24
CA LEU A 431 21.57 0.76 -33.73
C LEU A 431 20.54 1.23 -34.77
N ASN A 432 20.45 2.54 -35.07
CA ASN A 432 19.51 3.11 -36.04
C ASN A 432 18.05 2.62 -35.87
N LEU A 433 17.60 2.54 -34.61
CA LEU A 433 16.26 2.05 -34.25
C LEU A 433 15.14 2.98 -34.74
N SER A 434 13.96 2.41 -34.98
CA SER A 434 12.73 3.16 -35.23
C SER A 434 12.42 4.17 -34.12
N ILE A 435 11.61 5.19 -34.44
CA ILE A 435 11.20 6.24 -33.48
C ILE A 435 10.55 5.63 -32.23
N ARG A 436 9.79 4.53 -32.38
CA ARG A 436 9.12 3.84 -31.27
C ARG A 436 10.14 3.16 -30.35
N SER A 437 11.04 2.37 -30.93
CA SER A 437 12.06 1.63 -30.18
C SER A 437 13.07 2.59 -29.52
N ARG A 438 13.42 3.70 -30.19
CA ARG A 438 14.30 4.75 -29.63
C ARG A 438 13.68 5.47 -28.43
N ARG A 439 12.39 5.86 -28.52
CA ARG A 439 11.67 6.48 -27.38
C ARG A 439 11.57 5.53 -26.18
N CYS A 440 11.56 4.22 -26.41
CA CYS A 440 11.65 3.24 -25.32
C CYS A 440 13.03 3.29 -24.64
N MET A 441 14.12 3.26 -25.42
CA MET A 441 15.49 3.34 -24.86
C MET A 441 15.70 4.62 -24.05
N GLU A 442 15.17 5.76 -24.54
CA GLU A 442 15.17 7.04 -23.82
C GLU A 442 14.40 6.98 -22.48
N ARG A 443 13.24 6.32 -22.46
CA ARG A 443 12.41 6.17 -21.24
C ARG A 443 13.05 5.25 -20.20
N LEU A 444 13.63 4.14 -20.66
CA LEU A 444 14.39 3.22 -19.82
C LEU A 444 15.76 3.79 -19.40
N LYS A 445 16.08 5.02 -19.85
CA LYS A 445 17.34 5.73 -19.60
C LYS A 445 18.57 4.92 -20.04
N LEU A 446 18.40 4.06 -21.03
CA LEU A 446 19.46 3.24 -21.59
C LEU A 446 20.29 4.10 -22.54
N LYS A 447 21.60 4.19 -22.30
CA LYS A 447 22.55 4.99 -23.08
C LYS A 447 23.54 4.13 -23.84
N THR A 448 23.86 2.95 -23.33
CA THR A 448 24.91 2.08 -23.88
C THR A 448 24.38 0.71 -24.26
N LEU A 449 25.04 0.05 -25.22
CA LEU A 449 24.72 -1.35 -25.58
C LEU A 449 24.86 -2.30 -24.40
N ARG A 450 25.77 -2.02 -23.45
CA ARG A 450 25.90 -2.75 -22.20
C ARG A 450 24.61 -2.77 -21.39
N GLU A 451 23.98 -1.61 -21.25
CA GLU A 451 22.73 -1.48 -20.49
C GLU A 451 21.57 -2.18 -21.20
N LEU A 452 21.56 -2.17 -22.53
CA LEU A 452 20.53 -2.84 -23.33
C LEU A 452 20.66 -4.37 -23.28
N VAL A 453 21.86 -4.91 -23.42
CA VAL A 453 22.11 -6.37 -23.36
C VAL A 453 21.86 -6.95 -21.96
N ALA A 454 22.03 -6.12 -20.91
CA ALA A 454 21.69 -6.52 -19.55
C ALA A 454 20.17 -6.68 -19.30
N LYS A 455 19.33 -6.17 -20.21
CA LYS A 455 17.86 -6.31 -20.13
C LYS A 455 17.40 -7.63 -20.71
N SER A 456 16.45 -8.26 -20.02
CA SER A 456 15.73 -9.40 -20.58
C SER A 456 14.64 -8.96 -21.54
N GLU A 457 14.16 -9.90 -22.34
CA GLU A 457 13.02 -9.66 -23.22
C GLU A 457 11.79 -9.19 -22.43
N ILE A 458 11.59 -9.79 -21.25
CA ILE A 458 10.50 -9.47 -20.33
C ILE A 458 10.66 -8.05 -19.78
N GLU A 459 11.88 -7.63 -19.42
CA GLU A 459 12.16 -6.27 -18.92
C GLU A 459 12.00 -5.19 -19.99
N LEU A 460 12.25 -5.50 -21.26
CA LEU A 460 11.98 -4.57 -22.35
C LEU A 460 10.49 -4.52 -22.69
N MET A 461 9.81 -5.67 -22.66
CA MET A 461 8.37 -5.78 -22.87
C MET A 461 7.54 -5.16 -21.73
N SER A 462 8.09 -5.04 -20.52
CA SER A 462 7.46 -4.32 -19.42
C SER A 462 7.58 -2.79 -19.53
N ALA A 463 8.33 -2.27 -20.51
CA ALA A 463 8.45 -0.84 -20.74
C ALA A 463 7.20 -0.27 -21.44
N LYS A 464 6.60 0.78 -20.86
CA LYS A 464 5.38 1.43 -21.37
C LYS A 464 5.43 1.72 -22.88
N ASN A 465 4.48 1.17 -23.64
CA ASN A 465 4.32 1.25 -25.10
C ASN A 465 5.42 0.54 -25.92
N PHE A 466 6.08 -0.48 -25.35
CA PHE A 466 6.99 -1.36 -26.06
C PHE A 466 6.29 -2.68 -26.41
N GLY A 467 6.07 -2.92 -27.70
CA GLY A 467 5.38 -4.12 -28.18
C GLY A 467 6.32 -5.11 -28.86
N VAL A 468 5.78 -6.30 -29.18
CA VAL A 468 6.50 -7.42 -29.83
C VAL A 468 7.22 -6.98 -31.12
N THR A 469 6.67 -6.04 -31.88
CA THR A 469 7.33 -5.50 -33.09
C THR A 469 8.61 -4.73 -32.78
N SER A 470 8.65 -3.99 -31.67
CA SER A 470 9.84 -3.25 -31.23
C SER A 470 10.87 -4.19 -30.59
N LEU A 471 10.41 -5.21 -29.86
CA LEU A 471 11.28 -6.27 -29.35
C LEU A 471 12.00 -7.00 -30.49
N ASN A 472 11.25 -7.40 -31.52
CA ASN A 472 11.82 -8.10 -32.68
C ASN A 472 12.79 -7.21 -33.48
N GLU A 473 12.52 -5.91 -33.59
CA GLU A 473 13.44 -4.93 -34.19
C GLU A 473 14.75 -4.84 -33.39
N VAL A 474 14.66 -4.72 -32.07
CA VAL A 474 15.83 -4.66 -31.18
C VAL A 474 16.64 -5.95 -31.26
N LYS A 475 16.01 -7.11 -31.19
CA LYS A 475 16.67 -8.42 -31.35
C LYS A 475 17.36 -8.56 -32.70
N ALA A 476 16.69 -8.18 -33.79
CA ALA A 476 17.28 -8.23 -35.12
C ALA A 476 18.54 -7.35 -35.20
N LYS A 477 18.47 -6.12 -34.67
CA LYS A 477 19.61 -5.18 -34.67
C LYS A 477 20.75 -5.60 -33.76
N LEU A 478 20.47 -6.21 -32.61
CA LEU A 478 21.51 -6.79 -31.74
C LEU A 478 22.17 -8.01 -32.40
N SER A 479 21.38 -8.86 -33.08
CA SER A 479 21.91 -10.04 -33.77
C SER A 479 22.82 -9.68 -34.96
N GLU A 480 22.55 -8.58 -35.67
CA GLU A 480 23.41 -8.05 -36.76
C GLU A 480 24.83 -7.69 -36.26
N ILE A 481 24.98 -7.37 -34.97
CA ILE A 481 26.25 -7.01 -34.34
C ILE A 481 26.77 -8.11 -33.39
N GLY A 482 26.18 -9.31 -33.42
CA GLY A 482 26.63 -10.45 -32.62
C GLY A 482 26.31 -10.36 -31.13
N LEU A 483 25.31 -9.55 -30.74
CA LEU A 483 24.84 -9.42 -29.36
C LEU A 483 23.44 -10.04 -29.20
N GLY A 484 23.15 -10.51 -28.00
CA GLY A 484 21.82 -11.01 -27.59
C GLY A 484 21.29 -10.24 -26.39
N LEU A 485 19.98 -10.31 -26.13
CA LEU A 485 19.41 -9.87 -24.86
C LEU A 485 19.67 -10.92 -23.79
N ARG A 486 19.57 -10.54 -22.51
CA ARG A 486 19.64 -11.47 -21.38
C ARG A 486 18.52 -12.49 -21.53
N THR A 487 18.87 -13.76 -21.73
CA THR A 487 17.93 -14.88 -21.77
C THR A 487 17.32 -15.14 -20.40
#